data_AF-A0A8C9FYE0-F1
#
_entry.id   AF-A0A8C9FYE0-F1
#
_cell.length_a   1.000
_cell.length_b   1.000
_cell.length_c   1.000
_cell.angle_alpha   90.00
_cell.angle_beta   90.00
_cell.angle_gamma   90.00
#
_symmetry.space_group_name_H-M   'P 1'
#
loop_
_entity.id
_entity.type
_entity.pdbx_description
1 polymer ?
#
loop_
_entity_poly.entity_id
_entity_poly.type
_entity_poly.pdbx_seq_one_letter_code
_entity_poly.pdbx_strand_id
1 'polypeptide(L)'
;MAGNFWQSSHYLQWILDKQDLLKERQKDLKFLTEEEYWKLQIFFTNVIQALGEHLKLRQQVIATATVYFKRFYARYSLKSIDPVLMAPTCVFLASKVEILECEFYLLELMDCCLIVYHPYRPLLQYVQDMGQEDMLLPLAWRIVNDTYRTDLCLLYPPFMIALACLHVACVVQQKDARQWFAELSVDMEKVLSFYLLPSQSGNRLAAQEKQPVFDM
;
A
#
# COMPACT_ATOMS: atom_id res chain seq x y z
N MET A 1 16.00 5.61 -12.22
CA MET A 1 14.59 6.09 -12.23
C MET A 1 14.05 6.56 -10.88
N ALA A 2 14.89 6.74 -9.86
CA ALA A 2 14.45 7.08 -8.49
C ALA A 2 13.73 8.44 -8.32
N GLY A 3 13.84 9.37 -9.28
CA GLY A 3 13.27 10.72 -9.20
C GLY A 3 12.03 10.98 -10.07
N ASN A 4 11.62 10.04 -10.94
CA ASN A 4 10.60 10.31 -11.96
C ASN A 4 9.24 9.68 -11.64
N PHE A 5 8.79 9.72 -10.37
CA PHE A 5 7.46 9.18 -10.02
C PHE A 5 6.35 9.79 -10.87
N TRP A 6 6.33 11.12 -11.03
CA TRP A 6 5.29 11.85 -11.77
C TRP A 6 5.24 11.57 -13.28
N GLN A 7 6.32 11.04 -13.86
CA GLN A 7 6.38 10.65 -15.27
C GLN A 7 6.36 9.12 -15.44
N SER A 8 6.28 8.38 -14.34
CA SER A 8 6.30 6.92 -14.36
C SER A 8 4.95 6.36 -14.77
N SER A 9 4.97 5.15 -15.36
CA SER A 9 3.74 4.41 -15.62
C SER A 9 2.95 4.11 -14.35
N HIS A 10 3.63 4.00 -13.19
CA HIS A 10 2.96 3.86 -11.90
C HIS A 10 1.99 5.02 -11.66
N TYR A 11 2.48 6.27 -11.77
CA TYR A 11 1.62 7.43 -11.54
C TYR A 11 0.56 7.58 -12.63
N LEU A 12 0.95 7.43 -13.90
CA LEU A 12 0.08 7.74 -15.03
C LEU A 12 -1.02 6.71 -15.28
N GLN A 13 -0.80 5.44 -14.94
CA GLN A 13 -1.73 4.34 -15.26
C GLN A 13 -2.26 3.57 -14.04
N TRP A 14 -1.55 3.59 -12.91
CA TRP A 14 -1.80 2.67 -11.78
C TRP A 14 -2.17 3.36 -10.47
N ILE A 15 -2.28 4.70 -10.48
CA ILE A 15 -3.04 5.43 -9.47
C ILE A 15 -4.48 5.50 -9.96
N LEU A 16 -5.33 4.69 -9.35
CA LEU A 16 -6.72 4.48 -9.77
C LEU A 16 -7.66 5.38 -9.01
N ASP A 17 -8.76 5.78 -9.65
CA ASP A 17 -9.86 6.40 -8.93
C ASP A 17 -10.61 5.37 -8.08
N LYS A 18 -11.02 5.78 -6.89
CA LYS A 18 -11.73 4.94 -5.93
C LYS A 18 -13.07 4.46 -6.49
N GLN A 19 -13.77 5.30 -7.26
CA GLN A 19 -15.07 4.95 -7.83
C GLN A 19 -14.94 3.85 -8.88
N ASP A 20 -13.96 3.97 -9.78
CA ASP A 20 -13.66 2.97 -10.79
C ASP A 20 -13.26 1.63 -10.17
N LEU A 21 -12.41 1.67 -9.13
CA LEU A 21 -12.00 0.48 -8.40
C LEU A 21 -13.18 -0.24 -7.73
N LEU A 22 -14.11 0.51 -7.13
CA LEU A 22 -15.32 -0.06 -6.54
C LEU A 22 -16.27 -0.62 -7.60
N LYS A 23 -16.36 0.02 -8.76
CA LYS A 23 -17.20 -0.42 -9.88
C LYS A 23 -16.72 -1.77 -10.42
N GLU A 24 -15.42 -1.96 -10.59
CA GLU A 24 -14.84 -3.24 -11.02
C GLU A 24 -15.08 -4.36 -9.99
N ARG A 25 -14.98 -4.05 -8.70
CA ARG A 25 -15.28 -5.00 -7.60
C ARG A 25 -16.74 -5.46 -7.56
N GLN A 26 -17.69 -4.70 -8.10
CA GLN A 26 -19.09 -5.13 -8.16
C GLN A 26 -19.28 -6.48 -8.88
N LYS A 27 -18.32 -6.91 -9.71
CA LYS A 27 -18.32 -8.23 -10.34
C LYS A 27 -18.19 -9.36 -9.31
N ASP A 28 -17.38 -9.15 -8.28
CA ASP A 28 -17.08 -10.12 -7.21
C ASP A 28 -18.03 -9.97 -6.02
N LEU A 29 -18.50 -8.74 -5.74
CA LEU A 29 -19.45 -8.46 -4.67
C LEU A 29 -20.84 -9.10 -4.86
N LYS A 30 -21.10 -9.66 -6.05
CA LYS A 30 -22.26 -10.53 -6.29
C LYS A 30 -22.18 -11.87 -5.53
N PHE A 31 -20.98 -12.31 -5.23
CA PHE A 31 -20.69 -13.60 -4.59
C PHE A 31 -20.13 -13.46 -3.18
N LEU A 32 -19.49 -12.32 -2.89
CA LEU A 32 -18.83 -12.03 -1.62
C LEU A 32 -19.39 -10.75 -1.04
N THR A 33 -19.51 -10.67 0.28
CA THR A 33 -19.73 -9.39 0.96
C THR A 33 -18.48 -8.52 0.88
N GLU A 34 -18.63 -7.21 1.04
CA GLU A 34 -17.48 -6.30 1.08
C GLU A 34 -16.48 -6.68 2.19
N GLU A 35 -16.98 -7.10 3.35
CA GLU A 35 -16.15 -7.53 4.48
C GLU A 35 -15.34 -8.79 4.15
N GLU A 36 -15.95 -9.78 3.49
CA GLU A 36 -15.26 -10.99 3.04
C GLU A 36 -14.20 -10.68 1.98
N TYR A 37 -14.51 -9.79 1.04
CA TYR A 37 -13.54 -9.35 0.03
C TYR A 37 -12.31 -8.71 0.68
N TRP A 38 -12.51 -7.82 1.67
CA TRP A 38 -11.40 -7.23 2.42
C TRP A 38 -10.62 -8.26 3.23
N LYS A 39 -11.28 -9.19 3.91
CA LYS A 39 -10.61 -10.29 4.63
C LYS A 39 -9.78 -11.15 3.68
N LEU A 40 -10.28 -11.42 2.48
CA LEU A 40 -9.58 -12.17 1.44
C LEU A 40 -8.34 -11.41 0.95
N GLN A 41 -8.44 -10.10 0.73
CA GLN A 41 -7.28 -9.25 0.41
C GLN A 41 -6.21 -9.27 1.51
N ILE A 42 -6.62 -9.19 2.79
CA ILE A 42 -5.71 -9.30 3.94
C ILE A 42 -5.04 -10.69 3.97
N PHE A 43 -5.82 -11.74 3.74
CA PHE A 43 -5.33 -13.12 3.72
C PHE A 43 -4.23 -13.31 2.67
N PHE A 44 -4.47 -12.92 1.41
CA PHE A 44 -3.45 -13.08 0.36
C PHE A 44 -2.25 -12.16 0.55
N THR A 45 -2.43 -10.97 1.14
CA THR A 45 -1.30 -10.11 1.54
C THR A 45 -0.40 -10.83 2.56
N ASN A 46 -0.99 -11.51 3.54
CA ASN A 46 -0.23 -12.29 4.52
C ASN A 46 0.42 -13.54 3.89
N VAL A 47 -0.24 -14.19 2.91
CA VAL A 47 0.34 -15.32 2.16
C VAL A 47 1.57 -14.87 1.38
N ILE A 48 1.48 -13.76 0.63
CA ILE A 48 2.61 -13.20 -0.12
C ILE A 48 3.76 -12.81 0.82
N GLN A 49 3.45 -12.21 1.97
CA GLN A 49 4.43 -11.90 3.01
C GLN A 49 5.13 -13.16 3.52
N ALA A 50 4.38 -14.20 3.90
CA ALA A 50 4.94 -15.46 4.40
C ALA A 50 5.80 -16.18 3.34
N LEU A 51 5.37 -16.19 2.07
CA LEU A 51 6.15 -16.73 0.96
C LEU A 51 7.48 -15.97 0.79
N GLY A 52 7.42 -14.63 0.83
CA GLY A 52 8.60 -13.79 0.72
C GLY A 52 9.60 -14.00 1.86
N GLU A 53 9.11 -14.12 3.10
CA GLU A 53 9.93 -14.42 4.28
C GLU A 53 10.57 -15.81 4.21
N HIS A 54 9.80 -16.84 3.79
CA HIS A 54 10.32 -18.19 3.62
C HIS A 54 11.45 -18.25 2.56
N LEU A 55 11.32 -17.45 1.49
CA LEU A 55 12.32 -17.31 0.44
C LEU A 55 13.43 -16.29 0.79
N LYS A 56 13.41 -15.70 2.00
CA LYS A 56 14.37 -14.70 2.48
C LYS A 56 14.51 -13.48 1.55
N LEU A 57 13.40 -13.06 0.94
CA LEU A 57 13.36 -11.91 0.05
C LEU A 57 13.35 -10.60 0.86
N ARG A 58 13.88 -9.54 0.25
CA ARG A 58 13.83 -8.18 0.85
C ARG A 58 12.40 -7.67 0.85
N GLN A 59 12.01 -6.89 1.86
CA GLN A 59 10.63 -6.36 2.00
C GLN A 59 10.15 -5.59 0.76
N GLN A 60 11.03 -4.86 0.06
CA GLN A 60 10.66 -4.15 -1.17
C GLN A 60 10.21 -5.11 -2.30
N VAL A 61 10.79 -6.32 -2.38
CA VAL A 61 10.39 -7.34 -3.35
C VAL A 61 9.01 -7.88 -3.00
N ILE A 62 8.76 -8.15 -1.72
CA ILE A 62 7.47 -8.61 -1.21
C ILE A 62 6.39 -7.55 -1.47
N ALA A 63 6.70 -6.28 -1.21
CA ALA A 63 5.80 -5.16 -1.48
C ALA A 63 5.47 -5.04 -2.98
N THR A 64 6.46 -5.20 -3.87
CA THR A 64 6.23 -5.22 -5.32
C THR A 64 5.29 -6.36 -5.71
N ALA A 65 5.51 -7.56 -5.19
CA ALA A 65 4.64 -8.71 -5.44
C ALA A 65 3.19 -8.46 -4.98
N THR A 66 3.01 -7.87 -3.80
CA THR A 66 1.69 -7.49 -3.29
C THR A 66 1.01 -6.45 -4.18
N VAL A 67 1.75 -5.48 -4.71
CA VAL A 67 1.19 -4.49 -5.65
C VAL A 67 0.79 -5.14 -6.97
N TYR A 68 1.57 -6.07 -7.52
CA TYR A 68 1.18 -6.82 -8.72
C TYR A 68 -0.10 -7.60 -8.51
N PHE A 69 -0.21 -8.32 -7.39
CA PHE A 69 -1.41 -9.06 -7.02
C PHE A 69 -2.63 -8.13 -6.94
N LYS A 70 -2.49 -6.98 -6.27
CA LYS A 70 -3.57 -6.00 -6.14
C LYS A 70 -3.95 -5.35 -7.47
N ARG A 71 -2.98 -5.02 -8.33
CA ARG A 71 -3.21 -4.47 -9.67
C ARG A 71 -4.00 -5.45 -10.55
N PHE A 72 -3.67 -6.73 -10.47
CA PHE A 72 -4.38 -7.78 -11.20
C PHE A 72 -5.86 -7.84 -10.78
N TYR A 73 -6.14 -8.01 -9.48
CA TYR A 73 -7.51 -8.10 -8.97
C TYR A 73 -8.27 -6.77 -8.87
N ALA A 74 -7.59 -5.65 -9.12
CA ALA A 74 -8.24 -4.35 -9.31
C ALA A 74 -8.98 -4.25 -10.65
N ARG A 75 -8.50 -4.97 -11.69
CA ARG A 75 -9.10 -4.99 -13.03
C ARG A 75 -9.87 -6.28 -13.32
N TYR A 76 -9.45 -7.38 -12.70
CA TYR A 76 -10.01 -8.70 -12.96
C TYR A 76 -10.74 -9.27 -11.74
N SER A 77 -11.79 -10.03 -12.02
CA SER A 77 -12.55 -10.78 -11.02
C SER A 77 -11.67 -11.88 -10.42
N LEU A 78 -11.87 -12.19 -9.13
CA LEU A 78 -11.18 -13.27 -8.42
C LEU A 78 -11.31 -14.65 -9.09
N LYS A 79 -12.33 -14.86 -9.94
CA LYS A 79 -12.55 -16.11 -10.68
C LYS A 79 -11.71 -16.28 -11.95
N SER A 80 -11.03 -15.22 -12.39
CA SER A 80 -10.27 -15.24 -13.65
C SER A 80 -9.06 -16.19 -13.57
N ILE A 81 -8.25 -16.01 -12.54
CA ILE A 81 -7.12 -16.88 -12.19
C ILE A 81 -7.18 -17.10 -10.68
N ASP A 82 -6.96 -18.34 -10.25
CA ASP A 82 -6.94 -18.72 -8.84
C ASP A 82 -5.90 -17.87 -8.07
N PRO A 83 -6.33 -17.10 -7.06
CA PRO A 83 -5.43 -16.33 -6.20
C PRO A 83 -4.30 -17.14 -5.57
N VAL A 84 -4.51 -18.43 -5.32
CA VAL A 84 -3.48 -19.34 -4.78
C VAL A 84 -2.32 -19.54 -5.76
N LEU A 85 -2.60 -19.51 -7.07
CA LEU A 85 -1.58 -19.57 -8.11
C LEU A 85 -0.99 -18.18 -8.40
N MET A 86 -1.81 -17.13 -8.34
CA MET A 86 -1.38 -15.75 -8.61
C MET A 86 -0.36 -15.25 -7.57
N ALA A 87 -0.59 -15.51 -6.27
CA ALA A 87 0.31 -15.06 -5.20
C ALA A 87 1.79 -15.47 -5.39
N PRO A 88 2.15 -16.76 -5.57
CA PRO A 88 3.53 -17.16 -5.81
C PRO A 88 4.07 -16.66 -7.16
N THR A 89 3.21 -16.56 -8.20
CA THR A 89 3.59 -15.99 -9.51
C THR A 89 4.04 -14.53 -9.37
N CYS A 90 3.31 -13.71 -8.60
CA CYS A 90 3.69 -12.33 -8.31
C CYS A 90 5.01 -12.25 -7.54
N VAL A 91 5.23 -13.14 -6.57
CA VAL A 91 6.50 -13.21 -5.80
C VAL A 91 7.66 -13.57 -6.72
N PHE A 92 7.46 -14.54 -7.61
CA PHE A 92 8.47 -14.98 -8.56
C PHE A 92 8.86 -13.84 -9.52
N LEU A 93 7.88 -13.23 -10.18
CA LEU A 93 8.07 -12.08 -11.08
C LEU A 93 8.73 -10.88 -10.39
N ALA A 94 8.40 -10.63 -9.12
CA ALA A 94 9.03 -9.56 -8.36
C ALA A 94 10.49 -9.86 -8.00
N SER A 95 10.85 -11.14 -7.86
CA SER A 95 12.17 -11.58 -7.40
C SER A 95 13.20 -11.73 -8.53
N LYS A 96 12.79 -12.13 -9.74
CA LYS A 96 13.67 -12.39 -10.90
C LYS A 96 12.91 -12.24 -12.23
N VAL A 97 13.67 -12.18 -13.33
CA VAL A 97 13.26 -11.83 -14.71
C VAL A 97 12.93 -13.05 -15.59
N GLU A 98 13.00 -14.29 -15.07
CA GLU A 98 12.72 -15.48 -15.90
C GLU A 98 11.22 -15.71 -16.02
N ILE A 99 10.69 -15.60 -17.23
CA ILE A 99 9.24 -15.56 -17.48
C ILE A 99 8.65 -16.96 -17.69
N LEU A 100 7.72 -17.38 -16.82
CA LEU A 100 6.89 -18.60 -16.99
C LEU A 100 5.51 -18.30 -17.63
N GLU A 101 4.75 -19.31 -18.06
CA GLU A 101 3.48 -19.11 -18.79
C GLU A 101 2.43 -18.25 -18.03
N CYS A 102 2.28 -18.44 -16.71
CA CYS A 102 1.39 -17.59 -15.89
C CYS A 102 1.91 -16.15 -15.74
N GLU A 103 3.21 -15.95 -15.87
CA GLU A 103 3.87 -14.66 -15.79
C GLU A 103 3.65 -13.83 -17.06
N PHE A 104 3.54 -14.48 -18.23
CA PHE A 104 3.16 -13.81 -19.47
C PHE A 104 1.79 -13.11 -19.37
N TYR A 105 0.79 -13.78 -18.80
CA TYR A 105 -0.52 -13.15 -18.54
C TYR A 105 -0.38 -11.96 -17.59
N LEU A 106 0.35 -12.12 -16.48
CA LEU A 106 0.55 -11.01 -15.54
C LEU A 106 1.28 -9.82 -16.18
N LEU A 107 2.27 -10.06 -17.03
CA LEU A 107 3.02 -9.04 -17.76
C LEU A 107 2.17 -8.29 -18.78
N GLU A 108 1.45 -9.02 -19.62
CA GLU A 108 0.55 -8.45 -20.64
C GLU A 108 -0.52 -7.56 -19.98
N LEU A 109 -1.11 -8.04 -18.87
CA LEU A 109 -2.17 -7.32 -18.17
C LEU A 109 -1.67 -6.09 -17.41
N MET A 110 -0.41 -6.12 -16.96
CA MET A 110 0.23 -4.97 -16.35
C MET A 110 0.81 -3.98 -17.37
N ASP A 111 0.61 -4.19 -18.68
CA ASP A 111 1.18 -3.36 -19.75
C ASP A 111 2.71 -3.22 -19.59
N CYS A 112 3.37 -4.31 -19.17
CA CYS A 112 4.80 -4.36 -18.82
C CYS A 112 5.25 -3.32 -17.77
N CYS A 113 4.33 -2.79 -16.95
CA CYS A 113 4.62 -1.77 -15.93
C CYS A 113 5.18 -2.37 -14.63
N LEU A 114 6.41 -2.86 -14.72
CA LEU A 114 7.12 -3.55 -13.63
C LEU A 114 7.71 -2.62 -12.57
N ILE A 115 7.85 -1.33 -12.86
CA ILE A 115 8.47 -0.40 -11.93
C ILE A 115 7.42 0.09 -10.93
N VAL A 116 7.57 -0.35 -9.68
CA VAL A 116 6.72 0.07 -8.56
C VAL A 116 7.53 0.97 -7.62
N TYR A 117 6.88 2.05 -7.18
CA TYR A 117 7.44 2.98 -6.21
C TYR A 117 6.79 2.70 -4.87
N HIS A 118 7.60 2.61 -3.81
CA HIS A 118 7.14 2.20 -2.49
C HIS A 118 7.39 3.28 -1.42
N PRO A 119 6.60 3.32 -0.33
CA PRO A 119 6.71 4.36 0.70
C PRO A 119 8.00 4.29 1.54
N TYR A 120 8.74 3.17 1.50
CA TYR A 120 9.95 2.98 2.31
C TYR A 120 11.04 4.02 2.05
N ARG A 121 11.26 4.39 0.79
CA ARG A 121 12.29 5.36 0.41
C ARG A 121 11.95 6.79 0.87
N PRO A 122 10.77 7.35 0.55
CA PRO A 122 10.40 8.67 1.06
C PRO A 122 10.29 8.68 2.59
N LEU A 123 9.83 7.58 3.22
CA LEU A 123 9.79 7.49 4.68
C LEU A 123 11.18 7.69 5.30
N LEU A 124 12.19 7.00 4.78
CA LEU A 124 13.57 7.14 5.26
C LEU A 124 14.08 8.58 5.13
N GLN A 125 13.75 9.25 4.02
CA GLN A 125 14.12 10.65 3.81
C GLN A 125 13.46 11.58 4.82
N TYR A 126 12.18 11.36 5.14
CA TYR A 126 11.46 12.19 6.12
C TYR A 126 11.96 12.00 7.55
N VAL A 127 12.23 10.76 7.98
CA VAL A 127 12.75 10.53 9.35
C VAL A 127 14.18 11.07 9.51
N GLN A 128 14.97 11.08 8.44
CA GLN A 128 16.31 11.67 8.42
C GLN A 128 16.23 13.20 8.47
N ASP A 129 15.30 13.81 7.73
CA ASP A 129 15.04 15.24 7.77
C ASP A 129 14.59 15.71 9.16
N MET A 130 13.75 14.90 9.84
CA MET A 130 13.38 15.14 11.25
C MET A 130 14.54 14.91 12.25
N GLY A 131 15.61 14.20 11.86
CA GLY A 131 16.67 13.79 12.77
C GLY A 131 16.20 12.84 13.88
N GLN A 132 15.19 12.00 13.63
CA GLN A 132 14.58 11.08 14.61
C GLN A 132 14.50 9.65 14.07
N GLU A 133 15.49 9.23 13.28
CA GLU A 133 15.53 7.92 12.62
C GLU A 133 15.40 6.76 13.61
N ASP A 134 16.22 6.72 14.66
CA ASP A 134 16.23 5.61 15.62
C ASP A 134 14.89 5.42 16.38
N MET A 135 14.19 6.53 16.62
CA MET A 135 12.95 6.54 17.40
C MET A 135 11.74 6.16 16.54
N LEU A 136 11.57 6.82 15.38
CA LEU A 136 10.35 6.73 14.57
C LEU A 136 10.41 5.67 13.47
N LEU A 137 11.60 5.40 12.90
CA LEU A 137 11.73 4.52 11.74
C LEU A 137 11.19 3.09 11.98
N PRO A 138 11.48 2.40 13.10
CA PRO A 138 11.02 1.01 13.29
C PRO A 138 9.49 0.91 13.33
N LEU A 139 8.82 1.86 14.00
CA LEU A 139 7.37 1.89 14.09
C LEU A 139 6.73 2.32 12.76
N ALA A 140 7.23 3.40 12.15
CA ALA A 140 6.70 3.89 10.90
C ALA A 140 6.88 2.86 9.76
N TRP A 141 8.01 2.16 9.71
CA TRP A 141 8.25 1.07 8.76
C TRP A 141 7.25 -0.08 8.92
N ARG A 142 6.95 -0.46 10.16
CA ARG A 142 5.92 -1.47 10.46
C ARG A 142 4.55 -1.01 9.98
N ILE A 143 4.18 0.24 10.24
CA ILE A 143 2.89 0.80 9.81
C ILE A 143 2.81 0.82 8.28
N VAL A 144 3.90 1.15 7.57
CA VAL A 144 3.95 1.04 6.09
C VAL A 144 3.65 -0.39 5.64
N ASN A 145 4.21 -1.42 6.27
CA ASN A 145 3.90 -2.80 5.92
C ASN A 145 2.40 -3.11 6.11
N ASP A 146 1.79 -2.60 7.18
CA ASP A 146 0.36 -2.77 7.43
C ASP A 146 -0.51 -2.06 6.38
N THR A 147 -0.05 -0.99 5.73
CA THR A 147 -0.83 -0.32 4.66
C THR A 147 -1.09 -1.21 3.45
N TYR A 148 -0.23 -2.19 3.16
CA TYR A 148 -0.44 -3.14 2.07
C TYR A 148 -1.63 -4.09 2.31
N ARG A 149 -2.17 -4.15 3.53
CA ARG A 149 -3.43 -4.86 3.80
C ARG A 149 -4.66 -4.13 3.27
N THR A 150 -4.50 -2.88 2.86
CA THR A 150 -5.56 -2.01 2.33
C THR A 150 -5.35 -1.72 0.84
N ASP A 151 -6.15 -0.83 0.28
CA ASP A 151 -6.09 -0.40 -1.13
C ASP A 151 -5.24 0.86 -1.34
N LEU A 152 -4.59 1.37 -0.28
CA LEU A 152 -3.86 2.64 -0.30
C LEU A 152 -2.80 2.73 -1.39
N CYS A 153 -2.10 1.62 -1.68
CA CYS A 153 -1.06 1.57 -2.72
C CYS A 153 -1.60 1.73 -4.15
N LEU A 154 -2.90 1.57 -4.38
CA LEU A 154 -3.54 1.80 -5.67
C LEU A 154 -4.17 3.19 -5.79
N LEU A 155 -4.46 3.84 -4.66
CA LEU A 155 -5.21 5.10 -4.61
C LEU A 155 -4.31 6.33 -4.45
N TYR A 156 -3.16 6.17 -3.79
CA TYR A 156 -2.34 7.30 -3.38
C TYR A 156 -0.87 7.16 -3.76
N PRO A 157 -0.20 8.29 -4.07
CA PRO A 157 1.25 8.34 -4.23
C PRO A 157 2.01 7.84 -2.99
N PRO A 158 3.13 7.11 -3.17
CA PRO A 158 3.87 6.49 -2.06
C PRO A 158 4.39 7.47 -1.00
N PHE A 159 4.71 8.70 -1.37
CA PHE A 159 5.17 9.72 -0.41
C PHE A 159 4.06 10.19 0.53
N MET A 160 2.80 10.22 0.08
CA MET A 160 1.65 10.55 0.93
C MET A 160 1.39 9.43 1.92
N ILE A 161 1.50 8.18 1.47
CA ILE A 161 1.40 7.00 2.34
C ILE A 161 2.49 7.04 3.42
N ALA A 162 3.72 7.39 3.05
CA ALA A 162 4.83 7.52 3.99
C ALA A 162 4.57 8.60 5.05
N LEU A 163 4.08 9.78 4.65
CA LEU A 163 3.72 10.87 5.57
C LEU A 163 2.60 10.46 6.53
N ALA A 164 1.56 9.78 6.03
CA ALA A 164 0.48 9.26 6.88
C ALA A 164 1.03 8.26 7.92
N CYS A 165 1.88 7.32 7.50
CA CYS A 165 2.49 6.34 8.40
C CYS A 165 3.39 7.00 9.45
N LEU A 166 4.15 8.04 9.05
CA LEU A 166 4.98 8.81 9.95
C LEU A 166 4.14 9.59 10.98
N HIS A 167 3.04 10.20 10.54
CA HIS A 167 2.12 10.90 11.44
C HIS A 167 1.50 9.93 12.47
N VAL A 168 1.03 8.74 12.03
CA VAL A 168 0.57 7.69 12.97
C VAL A 168 1.68 7.33 13.97
N ALA A 169 2.92 7.16 13.52
CA ALA A 169 4.04 6.81 14.39
C ALA A 169 4.32 7.91 15.42
N CYS A 170 4.28 9.18 15.02
CA CYS A 170 4.44 10.32 15.93
C CYS A 170 3.34 10.34 17.00
N VAL A 171 2.07 10.13 16.61
CA VAL A 171 0.95 10.08 17.56
C VAL A 171 1.12 8.95 18.57
N VAL A 172 1.45 7.73 18.10
CA VAL A 172 1.63 6.56 18.98
C VAL A 172 2.80 6.75 19.94
N GLN A 173 3.88 7.42 19.51
CA GLN A 173 5.04 7.71 20.36
C GLN A 173 4.93 9.03 21.12
N GLN A 174 3.78 9.72 21.06
CA GLN A 174 3.55 11.02 21.68
C GLN A 174 4.61 12.08 21.30
N LYS A 175 5.14 11.99 20.08
CA LYS A 175 6.11 12.96 19.55
C LYS A 175 5.36 14.12 18.91
N ASP A 176 5.58 15.32 19.44
CA ASP A 176 5.07 16.53 18.80
C ASP A 176 5.90 16.84 17.56
N ALA A 177 5.28 16.65 16.39
CA ALA A 177 5.85 16.94 15.08
C ALA A 177 4.99 17.94 14.29
N ARG A 178 4.04 18.62 14.94
CA ARG A 178 3.05 19.49 14.29
C ARG A 178 3.69 20.59 13.45
N GLN A 179 4.74 21.21 13.97
CA GLN A 179 5.46 22.27 13.25
C GLN A 179 6.11 21.74 11.97
N TRP A 180 6.78 20.59 12.04
CA TRP A 180 7.40 19.97 10.87
C TRP A 180 6.36 19.60 9.81
N PHE A 181 5.21 19.04 10.22
CA PHE A 181 4.10 18.75 9.29
C PHE A 181 3.48 20.02 8.68
N ALA A 182 3.43 21.13 9.43
CA ALA A 182 2.91 22.40 8.92
C ALA A 182 3.84 23.08 7.89
N GLU A 183 5.15 22.81 7.96
CA GLU A 183 6.13 23.30 7.00
C GLU A 183 6.06 22.56 5.65
N LEU A 184 5.38 21.40 5.59
CA LEU A 184 5.21 20.65 4.36
C LEU A 184 4.15 21.28 3.47
N SER A 185 4.49 21.47 2.19
CA SER A 185 3.55 21.89 1.13
C SER A 185 2.72 20.70 0.60
N VAL A 186 2.19 19.88 1.50
CA VAL A 186 1.39 18.69 1.15
C VAL A 186 -0.05 18.86 1.62
N ASP A 187 -0.98 18.41 0.78
CA ASP A 187 -2.41 18.41 1.08
C ASP A 187 -2.73 17.45 2.24
N MET A 188 -2.89 18.03 3.44
CA MET A 188 -3.16 17.29 4.67
C MET A 188 -4.57 16.69 4.69
N GLU A 189 -5.53 17.18 3.92
CA GLU A 189 -6.87 16.57 3.84
C GLU A 189 -6.79 15.17 3.25
N LYS A 190 -5.96 15.00 2.21
CA LYS A 190 -5.71 13.67 1.63
C LYS A 190 -5.01 12.75 2.60
N VAL A 191 -4.06 13.24 3.40
CA VAL A 191 -3.39 12.45 4.44
C VAL A 191 -4.39 12.03 5.53
N LEU A 192 -5.30 12.93 5.94
CA LEU A 192 -6.34 12.65 6.92
C LEU A 192 -7.37 11.63 6.42
N SER A 193 -7.65 11.60 5.12
CA SER A 193 -8.55 10.62 4.51
C SER A 193 -8.09 9.15 4.70
N PHE A 194 -6.79 8.92 4.96
CA PHE A 194 -6.26 7.60 5.26
C PHE A 194 -6.77 7.06 6.59
N TYR A 195 -7.01 7.96 7.57
CA TYR A 195 -7.56 7.62 8.89
C TYR A 195 -9.08 7.38 8.84
N LEU A 196 -9.74 7.91 7.80
CA LEU A 196 -11.17 7.73 7.56
C LEU A 196 -11.49 6.48 6.74
N LEU A 197 -10.50 5.84 6.11
CA LEU A 197 -10.69 4.48 5.61
C LEU A 197 -10.97 3.59 6.82
N PRO A 198 -12.12 2.89 6.85
CA PRO A 198 -12.57 2.24 8.06
C PRO A 198 -11.51 1.24 8.52
N SER A 199 -10.96 1.48 9.71
CA SER A 199 -10.21 0.48 10.46
C SER A 199 -11.16 -0.67 10.81
N GLN A 200 -11.38 -1.58 9.87
CA GLN A 200 -12.09 -2.84 10.09
C GLN A 200 -11.16 -3.86 10.80
N SER A 201 -9.88 -3.54 10.96
CA SER A 201 -9.00 -4.15 11.95
C SER A 201 -9.27 -3.52 13.31
N GLY A 202 -9.72 -4.33 14.27
CA GLY A 202 -10.07 -3.94 15.65
C GLY A 202 -8.92 -3.40 16.51
N ASN A 203 -8.11 -2.48 16.00
CA ASN A 203 -7.28 -1.60 16.82
C ASN A 203 -8.10 -0.35 17.16
N ARG A 204 -8.60 -0.32 18.40
CA ARG A 204 -9.33 0.78 19.04
C ARG A 204 -8.59 2.13 19.08
N LEU A 205 -7.41 2.25 18.48
CA LEU A 205 -6.60 3.47 18.53
C LEU A 205 -7.09 4.58 17.60
N ALA A 206 -7.77 4.26 16.48
CA ALA A 206 -8.30 5.28 15.57
C ALA A 206 -9.72 5.77 15.93
N ALA A 207 -10.43 5.06 16.81
CA ALA A 207 -11.82 5.36 17.16
C ALA A 207 -11.96 6.34 18.34
N GLN A 208 -10.87 6.66 19.06
CA GLN A 208 -10.91 7.60 20.19
C GLN A 208 -10.62 9.06 19.82
N GLU A 209 -10.27 9.39 18.57
CA GLU A 209 -9.95 10.77 18.16
C GLU A 209 -10.79 11.27 16.97
N LYS A 210 -12.06 10.84 16.90
CA LYS A 210 -13.03 11.57 16.06
C LYS A 210 -13.45 12.85 16.80
N GLN A 211 -12.81 13.96 16.41
CA GLN A 211 -13.05 15.41 16.68
C GLN A 211 -12.42 16.04 17.93
N PRO A 212 -11.97 17.32 17.88
CA PRO A 212 -11.28 18.07 16.80
C PRO A 212 -9.91 18.61 17.30
N VAL A 213 -8.84 18.54 16.50
CA VAL A 213 -7.53 19.17 16.81
C VAL A 213 -7.20 20.32 15.85
N PHE A 214 -8.22 20.81 15.14
CA PHE A 214 -8.17 22.10 14.44
C PHE A 214 -9.20 23.01 15.08
N ASP A 215 -8.84 23.57 16.24
CA ASP A 215 -9.33 24.86 16.75
C ASP A 215 -8.51 25.20 18.00
N MET A 216 -7.31 25.77 17.79
CA MET A 216 -6.64 26.84 18.55
C MET A 216 -5.15 26.92 18.21
#